data_AF-A0A1G8P3R8-F1
#
_entry.id   AF-A0A1G8P3R8-F1
#
_cell.length_a   1.000
_cell.length_b   1.000
_cell.length_c   1.000
_cell.angle_alpha   90.00
_cell.angle_beta   90.00
_cell.angle_gamma   90.00
#
_symmetry.space_group_name_H-M   'P 1'
#
loop_
_entity.id
_entity.type
_entity.pdbx_description
1 polymer ?
#
loop_
_entity_poly.entity_id
_entity_poly.type
_entity_poly.pdbx_seq_one_letter_code
_entity_poly.pdbx_strand_id
1 'polypeptide(L)'
;MIKPTVKNEDAKKYVNSSGLELVIVRKDDNIVYLVFENKELIDIEFEKENELPVGTKCVGKVSKIAKDINSAFILLPDKSTAYLKNIPADLKCEQNIAVEITRASSKGKLPSVTLINEDIEHRTDLSIIEKGPKIYEKLLLKYKFNRILTDIDNILKEIKEFINSNNVIDLSELILYNDLMVSLSTLYSVSARLKEATSKVIWLKSGANIVIEETSAFTVIDVNSAKKDNKKSNSFLEINKEAAAEIFRQMNLRNLSGIILIDFINLEREEYKILMDELNNLAKTQKSFTKVVDITALGIAEITRKKEGITLSDIVK
;
A
#
# COMPACT_ATOMS: atom_id res chain seq x y z
N MET A 1 19.62 -16.34 22.08
CA MET A 1 20.78 -15.42 22.09
C MET A 1 20.55 -14.35 21.03
N ILE A 2 20.57 -13.06 21.40
CA ILE A 2 20.49 -11.95 20.45
C ILE A 2 21.90 -11.39 20.28
N LYS A 3 22.47 -11.56 19.09
CA LYS A 3 23.51 -10.72 18.43
C LYS A 3 23.68 -11.24 16.98
N PRO A 4 23.92 -10.38 15.98
CA PRO A 4 24.82 -9.23 16.04
C PRO A 4 24.17 -7.85 15.78
N THR A 5 24.42 -6.93 16.71
CA THR A 5 24.69 -5.49 16.46
C THR A 5 25.59 -5.35 15.24
N VAL A 6 25.16 -4.62 14.23
CA VAL A 6 25.94 -4.44 13.00
C VAL A 6 26.67 -3.10 13.04
N LYS A 7 27.98 -3.11 12.82
CA LYS A 7 28.78 -1.91 12.54
C LYS A 7 28.66 -1.51 11.07
N ASN A 8 28.73 -0.20 10.79
CA ASN A 8 28.63 0.46 9.48
C ASN A 8 29.32 -0.25 8.26
N GLU A 9 30.45 -0.95 8.45
CA GLU A 9 31.11 -1.70 7.37
C GLU A 9 30.33 -2.95 6.92
N ASP A 10 29.65 -3.64 7.83
CA ASP A 10 28.77 -4.76 7.51
C ASP A 10 27.39 -4.28 7.01
N ALA A 11 27.01 -3.03 7.32
CA ALA A 11 25.75 -2.44 6.84
C ALA A 11 25.69 -2.31 5.31
N LYS A 12 26.83 -2.05 4.64
CA LYS A 12 26.94 -2.03 3.18
C LYS A 12 26.79 -3.41 2.53
N LYS A 13 27.02 -4.50 3.28
CA LYS A 13 26.73 -5.86 2.78
C LYS A 13 25.23 -6.13 2.72
N TYR A 14 24.44 -5.53 3.61
CA TYR A 14 22.98 -5.73 3.59
C TYR A 14 22.36 -5.17 2.31
N VAL A 15 22.66 -3.93 1.94
CA VAL A 15 22.09 -3.31 0.72
C VAL A 15 22.42 -4.10 -0.57
N ASN A 16 23.37 -5.05 -0.55
CA ASN A 16 23.85 -5.79 -1.72
C ASN A 16 23.48 -7.28 -1.78
N SER A 17 22.57 -7.80 -0.96
CA SER A 17 22.15 -9.21 -1.07
C SER A 17 21.07 -9.42 -2.14
N SER A 18 21.17 -10.53 -2.87
CA SER A 18 20.09 -11.05 -3.72
C SER A 18 18.95 -11.63 -2.87
N GLY A 19 17.71 -11.46 -3.31
CA GLY A 19 16.51 -11.99 -2.63
C GLY A 19 15.52 -10.91 -2.20
N LEU A 20 14.50 -11.33 -1.45
CA LEU A 20 13.46 -10.47 -0.91
C LEU A 20 13.87 -9.94 0.46
N GLU A 21 13.75 -8.64 0.64
CA GLU A 21 14.07 -7.96 1.89
C GLU A 21 12.91 -7.08 2.34
N LEU A 22 12.62 -7.11 3.63
CA LEU A 22 11.70 -6.19 4.30
C LEU A 22 12.48 -5.20 5.16
N VAL A 23 12.34 -3.91 4.90
CA VAL A 23 12.89 -2.82 5.73
C VAL A 23 11.75 -2.08 6.39
N ILE A 24 11.79 -2.00 7.72
CA ILE A 24 10.76 -1.35 8.53
C ILE A 24 11.41 -0.20 9.30
N VAL A 25 10.93 1.02 9.08
CA VAL A 25 11.50 2.23 9.70
C VAL A 25 10.39 3.16 10.16
N ARG A 26 10.72 4.03 11.12
CA ARG A 26 9.84 5.14 11.50
C ARG A 26 10.12 6.33 10.59
N LYS A 27 9.07 6.93 10.07
CA LYS A 27 9.12 8.20 9.35
C LYS A 27 7.94 9.06 9.76
N ASP A 28 8.23 10.19 10.40
CA ASP A 28 7.23 11.05 11.03
C ASP A 28 6.38 10.24 12.02
N ASP A 29 5.04 10.31 11.95
CA ASP A 29 4.12 9.53 12.79
C ASP A 29 3.75 8.14 12.22
N ASN A 30 4.46 7.71 11.16
CA ASN A 30 4.17 6.47 10.44
C ASN A 30 5.30 5.46 10.60
N ILE A 31 4.91 4.19 10.61
CA ILE A 31 5.79 3.07 10.32
C ILE A 31 5.70 2.78 8.83
N VAL A 32 6.86 2.77 8.16
CA VAL A 32 6.98 2.52 6.73
C VAL A 32 7.58 1.13 6.53
N TYR A 33 6.92 0.32 5.72
CA TYR A 33 7.38 -1.01 5.32
C TYR A 33 7.79 -0.94 3.85
N LEU A 34 9.04 -1.24 3.55
CA LEU A 34 9.60 -1.23 2.21
C LEU A 34 10.00 -2.66 1.86
N VAL A 35 9.42 -3.19 0.80
CA VAL A 35 9.79 -4.51 0.27
C VAL A 35 10.69 -4.33 -0.95
N PHE A 36 11.91 -4.84 -0.83
CA PHE A 36 12.89 -4.84 -1.91
C PHE A 36 13.05 -6.24 -2.49
N GLU A 37 13.15 -6.32 -3.82
CA GLU A 37 13.63 -7.49 -4.53
C GLU A 37 14.86 -7.09 -5.33
N ASN A 38 16.02 -7.67 -5.02
CA ASN A 38 17.28 -7.37 -5.72
C ASN A 38 17.57 -5.85 -5.84
N LYS A 39 17.28 -5.08 -4.78
CA LYS A 39 17.40 -3.60 -4.67
C LYS A 39 16.28 -2.78 -5.31
N GLU A 40 15.41 -3.40 -6.10
CA GLU A 40 14.25 -2.73 -6.64
C GLU A 40 13.14 -2.69 -5.59
N LEU A 41 12.53 -1.52 -5.40
CA LEU A 41 11.40 -1.37 -4.49
C LEU A 41 10.13 -1.87 -5.18
N ILE A 42 9.56 -2.94 -4.64
CA ILE A 42 8.42 -3.65 -5.25
C ILE A 42 7.11 -3.52 -4.46
N ASP A 43 7.18 -3.18 -3.17
CA ASP A 43 6.01 -2.92 -2.34
C ASP A 43 6.32 -1.86 -1.27
N ILE A 44 5.34 -1.03 -0.96
CA ILE A 44 5.43 -0.03 0.09
C ILE A 44 4.10 -0.02 0.84
N GLU A 45 4.16 -0.18 2.14
CA GLU A 45 2.99 -0.10 3.01
C GLU A 45 3.27 0.86 4.16
N PHE A 46 2.20 1.42 4.74
CA PHE A 46 2.30 2.35 5.85
C PHE A 46 1.23 2.06 6.88
N GLU A 47 1.61 2.12 8.15
CA GLU A 47 0.66 2.23 9.25
C GLU A 47 1.00 3.42 10.12
N LYS A 48 -0.02 4.06 10.66
CA LYS A 48 0.17 5.01 11.75
C LYS A 48 0.43 4.24 13.03
N GLU A 49 1.49 4.60 13.74
CA GLU A 49 1.95 3.84 14.90
C GLU A 49 0.90 3.79 16.03
N ASN A 50 0.12 4.86 16.17
CA ASN A 50 -0.86 5.02 17.26
C ASN A 50 -2.33 4.78 16.84
N GLU A 51 -2.60 4.33 15.61
CA GLU A 51 -3.96 3.99 15.17
C GLU A 51 -4.23 2.49 15.23
N LEU A 52 -5.48 2.13 15.50
CA LEU A 52 -5.91 0.74 15.45
C LEU A 52 -5.85 0.19 14.00
N PRO A 53 -5.29 -1.01 13.78
CA PRO A 53 -5.24 -1.62 12.47
C PRO A 53 -6.63 -1.87 11.86
N VAL A 54 -6.73 -1.81 10.53
CA VAL A 54 -7.91 -2.29 9.79
C VAL A 54 -8.16 -3.76 10.08
N GLY A 55 -9.42 -4.12 10.31
CA GLY A 55 -9.87 -5.42 10.80
C GLY A 55 -10.01 -5.50 12.32
N THR A 56 -9.61 -4.45 13.06
CA THR A 56 -9.82 -4.42 14.52
C THR A 56 -11.30 -4.35 14.84
N LYS A 57 -11.76 -5.29 15.67
CA LYS A 57 -13.09 -5.31 16.27
C LYS A 57 -13.04 -4.72 17.68
N CYS A 58 -13.92 -3.78 17.97
CA CYS A 58 -13.92 -3.09 19.25
C CYS A 58 -15.31 -2.62 19.66
N VAL A 59 -15.44 -2.29 20.94
CA VAL A 59 -16.56 -1.52 21.46
C VAL A 59 -16.27 -0.04 21.20
N GLY A 60 -17.05 0.58 20.34
CA GLY A 60 -17.03 2.01 20.09
C GLY A 60 -18.22 2.71 20.73
N LYS A 61 -18.09 4.01 20.99
CA LYS A 61 -19.16 4.82 21.56
C LYS A 61 -19.70 5.82 20.54
N VAL A 62 -21.01 5.87 20.35
CA VAL A 62 -21.64 6.81 19.42
C VAL A 62 -21.51 8.23 19.97
N SER A 63 -20.62 9.05 19.40
CA SER A 63 -20.38 10.41 19.86
C SER A 63 -21.33 11.42 19.22
N LYS A 64 -21.71 11.21 17.96
CA LYS A 64 -22.64 12.09 17.23
C LYS A 64 -23.39 11.34 16.15
N ILE A 65 -24.66 11.68 15.96
CA ILE A 65 -25.49 11.17 14.87
C ILE A 65 -25.78 12.29 13.87
N ALA A 66 -25.57 12.03 12.59
CA ALA A 66 -25.90 12.91 11.48
C ALA A 66 -27.03 12.27 10.64
N LYS A 67 -28.27 12.51 11.06
CA LYS A 67 -29.47 11.86 10.48
C LYS A 67 -29.65 12.16 8.98
N ASP A 68 -29.34 13.39 8.56
CA ASP A 68 -29.54 13.85 7.17
C ASP A 68 -28.74 13.04 6.14
N ILE A 69 -27.64 12.42 6.58
CA ILE A 69 -26.74 11.61 5.74
C ILE A 69 -26.67 10.15 6.19
N ASN A 70 -27.62 9.72 7.03
CA ASN A 70 -27.72 8.37 7.59
C ASN A 70 -26.38 7.84 8.12
N SER A 71 -25.72 8.63 8.99
CA SER A 71 -24.40 8.28 9.51
C SER A 71 -24.18 8.69 10.96
N ALA A 72 -23.15 8.11 11.58
CA ALA A 72 -22.71 8.44 12.93
C ALA A 72 -21.19 8.54 13.02
N PHE A 73 -20.75 9.27 14.04
CA PHE A 73 -19.36 9.37 14.47
C PHE A 73 -19.17 8.52 15.71
N ILE A 74 -18.15 7.67 15.69
CA ILE A 74 -17.90 6.66 16.71
C ILE A 74 -16.56 6.97 17.36
N LEU A 75 -16.52 7.17 18.66
CA LEU A 75 -15.30 7.24 19.45
C LEU A 75 -14.73 5.82 19.61
N LEU A 76 -13.47 5.63 19.26
CA LEU A 76 -12.75 4.36 19.32
C LEU A 76 -11.87 4.25 20.58
N PRO A 77 -11.40 3.03 20.95
CA PRO A 77 -10.51 2.81 22.09
C PRO A 77 -9.22 3.63 22.09
N ASP A 78 -8.67 3.92 20.91
CA ASP A 78 -7.48 4.77 20.73
C ASP A 78 -7.79 6.27 20.81
N LYS A 79 -9.03 6.63 21.20
CA LYS A 79 -9.56 8.01 21.28
C LYS A 79 -9.73 8.69 19.92
N SER A 80 -9.51 7.97 18.82
CA SER A 80 -9.81 8.49 17.49
C SER A 80 -11.32 8.48 17.22
N THR A 81 -11.77 9.28 16.26
CA THR A 81 -13.17 9.27 15.80
C THR A 81 -13.25 8.59 14.44
N ALA A 82 -14.13 7.60 14.32
CA ALA A 82 -14.43 6.91 13.08
C ALA A 82 -15.81 7.26 12.53
N TYR A 83 -15.99 7.02 11.24
CA TYR A 83 -17.22 7.26 10.51
C TYR A 83 -17.98 5.96 10.24
N LEU A 84 -19.25 5.90 10.64
CA LEU A 84 -20.17 4.80 10.41
C LEU A 84 -21.27 5.23 9.44
N LYS A 85 -21.44 4.52 8.32
CA LYS A 85 -22.54 4.72 7.36
C LYS A 85 -23.68 3.77 7.63
N ASN A 86 -24.87 4.10 7.12
CA ASN A 86 -26.05 3.24 7.13
C ASN A 86 -26.44 2.81 8.54
N ILE A 87 -26.62 3.78 9.41
CA ILE A 87 -26.92 3.52 10.82
C ILE A 87 -28.35 2.98 11.01
N PRO A 88 -28.57 2.14 12.05
CA PRO A 88 -29.92 1.77 12.48
C PRO A 88 -30.73 2.99 12.94
N ALA A 89 -32.04 2.96 12.72
CA ALA A 89 -32.93 4.08 13.07
C ALA A 89 -33.03 4.33 14.58
N ASP A 90 -32.81 3.30 15.39
CA ASP A 90 -32.90 3.29 16.85
C ASP A 90 -31.56 3.59 17.54
N LEU A 91 -30.47 3.81 16.78
CA LEU A 91 -29.16 4.16 17.31
C LEU A 91 -29.22 5.47 18.11
N LYS A 92 -28.63 5.49 19.31
CA LYS A 92 -28.60 6.65 20.21
C LYS A 92 -27.20 7.19 20.41
N CYS A 93 -27.08 8.50 20.63
CA CYS A 93 -25.83 9.07 21.13
C CYS A 93 -25.48 8.49 22.50
N GLU A 94 -24.19 8.43 22.81
CA GLU A 94 -23.59 7.81 24.00
C GLU A 94 -23.79 6.29 24.12
N GLN A 95 -24.43 5.64 23.14
CA GLN A 95 -24.59 4.19 23.10
C GLN A 95 -23.27 3.50 22.73
N ASN A 96 -22.98 2.38 23.40
CA ASN A 96 -21.91 1.48 23.01
C ASN A 96 -22.37 0.53 21.92
N ILE A 97 -21.51 0.33 20.92
CA ILE A 97 -21.76 -0.54 19.78
C ILE A 97 -20.52 -1.33 19.45
N ALA A 98 -20.70 -2.56 18.98
CA ALA A 98 -19.62 -3.34 18.42
C ALA A 98 -19.38 -2.90 16.98
N VAL A 99 -18.12 -2.58 16.67
CA VAL A 99 -17.72 -2.13 15.33
C VAL A 99 -16.43 -2.78 14.88
N GLU A 100 -16.29 -2.94 13.57
CA GLU A 100 -15.04 -3.34 12.92
C GLU A 100 -14.51 -2.19 12.06
N ILE A 101 -13.20 -1.91 12.20
CA ILE A 101 -12.52 -0.92 11.35
C ILE A 101 -12.33 -1.50 9.95
N THR A 102 -12.99 -0.90 8.97
CA THR A 102 -12.95 -1.35 7.56
C THR A 102 -12.00 -0.54 6.70
N ARG A 103 -11.66 0.69 7.12
CA ARG A 103 -10.71 1.55 6.40
C ARG A 103 -9.94 2.44 7.36
N ALA A 104 -8.62 2.52 7.18
CA ALA A 104 -7.76 3.42 7.91
C ALA A 104 -8.09 4.90 7.62
N SER A 105 -7.66 5.79 8.50
CA SER A 105 -7.73 7.22 8.26
C SER A 105 -6.85 7.61 7.07
N SER A 106 -7.21 8.64 6.33
CA SER A 106 -6.38 9.18 5.25
C SER A 106 -6.43 10.71 5.26
N LYS A 107 -5.66 11.37 4.39
CA LYS A 107 -5.63 12.84 4.33
C LYS A 107 -7.05 13.43 4.22
N GLY A 108 -7.46 14.17 5.26
CA GLY A 108 -8.78 14.79 5.36
C GLY A 108 -9.98 13.84 5.53
N LYS A 109 -9.76 12.53 5.75
CA LYS A 109 -10.83 11.54 5.91
C LYS A 109 -10.63 10.69 7.17
N LEU A 110 -11.66 10.65 8.01
CA LEU A 110 -11.72 9.77 9.16
C LEU A 110 -11.64 8.28 8.74
N PRO A 111 -11.18 7.39 9.64
CA PRO A 111 -11.32 5.95 9.44
C PRO A 111 -12.80 5.57 9.31
N SER A 112 -13.07 4.47 8.62
CA SER A 112 -14.43 3.95 8.43
C SER A 112 -14.63 2.70 9.25
N VAL A 113 -15.81 2.56 9.85
CA VAL A 113 -16.22 1.36 10.59
C VAL A 113 -17.52 0.79 10.02
N THR A 114 -17.79 -0.48 10.32
CA THR A 114 -19.09 -1.14 10.13
C THR A 114 -19.57 -1.70 11.46
N LEU A 115 -20.90 -1.83 11.62
CA LEU A 115 -21.48 -2.57 12.73
C LEU A 115 -21.18 -4.07 12.57
N ILE A 116 -20.93 -4.72 13.70
CA ILE A 116 -20.79 -6.18 13.79
C ILE A 116 -21.75 -6.73 14.84
N ASN A 117 -22.20 -7.96 14.66
CA ASN A 117 -23.09 -8.64 15.58
C ASN A 117 -22.28 -9.37 16.67
N GLU A 118 -21.74 -8.61 17.62
CA GLU A 118 -21.01 -9.12 18.77
C GLU A 118 -21.73 -8.71 20.05
N ASP A 119 -21.81 -9.63 21.02
CA ASP A 119 -22.36 -9.33 22.33
C ASP A 119 -21.36 -8.50 23.15
N ILE A 120 -21.83 -7.35 23.63
CA ILE A 120 -21.03 -6.37 24.38
C ILE A 120 -21.63 -6.05 25.76
N GLU A 121 -22.67 -6.76 26.20
CA GLU A 121 -23.40 -6.46 27.45
C GLU A 121 -22.46 -6.43 28.68
N HIS A 122 -21.42 -7.27 28.68
CA HIS A 122 -20.44 -7.36 29.76
C HIS A 122 -19.06 -6.79 29.40
N ARG A 123 -18.93 -6.09 28.28
CA ARG A 123 -17.66 -5.51 27.85
C ARG A 123 -17.47 -4.12 28.44
N THR A 124 -16.23 -3.83 28.82
CA THR A 124 -15.83 -2.50 29.26
C THR A 124 -16.03 -1.48 28.14
N ASP A 125 -16.40 -0.25 28.52
CA ASP A 125 -16.48 0.87 27.58
C ASP A 125 -15.16 1.06 26.82
N LEU A 126 -15.24 1.39 25.53
CA LEU A 126 -14.09 1.64 24.65
C LEU A 126 -13.00 0.55 24.71
N SER A 127 -13.39 -0.73 24.67
CA SER A 127 -12.46 -1.86 24.72
C SER A 127 -12.23 -2.53 23.37
N ILE A 128 -11.05 -3.13 23.20
CA ILE A 128 -10.72 -3.94 22.02
C ILE A 128 -11.25 -5.36 22.24
N ILE A 129 -12.02 -5.86 21.27
CA ILE A 129 -12.53 -7.25 21.26
C ILE A 129 -11.48 -8.15 20.60
N GLU A 130 -11.02 -7.75 19.41
CA GLU A 130 -10.03 -8.46 18.60
C GLU A 130 -9.18 -7.44 17.84
N LYS A 131 -7.85 -7.53 17.93
CA LYS A 131 -6.96 -6.65 17.15
C LYS A 131 -6.88 -7.14 15.71
N GLY A 132 -7.00 -6.21 14.77
CA GLY A 132 -6.78 -6.49 13.35
C GLY A 132 -5.30 -6.80 13.07
N PRO A 133 -5.02 -7.51 11.96
CA PRO A 133 -3.65 -7.88 11.60
C PRO A 133 -2.80 -6.66 11.28
N LYS A 134 -1.58 -6.65 11.84
CA LYS A 134 -0.55 -5.64 11.54
C LYS A 134 -0.02 -5.81 10.12
N ILE A 135 0.56 -4.74 9.56
CA ILE A 135 1.05 -4.78 8.17
C ILE A 135 2.17 -5.80 7.99
N TYR A 136 3.09 -5.91 8.97
CA TYR A 136 4.17 -6.90 8.89
C TYR A 136 3.62 -8.33 8.81
N GLU A 137 2.52 -8.65 9.49
CA GLU A 137 1.89 -9.99 9.46
C GLU A 137 1.40 -10.32 8.06
N LYS A 138 0.69 -9.37 7.43
CA LYS A 138 0.21 -9.51 6.05
C LYS A 138 1.36 -9.69 5.07
N LEU A 139 2.44 -8.94 5.25
CA LEU A 139 3.62 -9.04 4.39
C LEU A 139 4.35 -10.38 4.58
N LEU A 140 4.50 -10.86 5.80
CA LEU A 140 5.17 -12.14 6.11
C LEU A 140 4.38 -13.36 5.63
N LEU A 141 3.06 -13.27 5.56
CA LEU A 141 2.22 -14.32 4.96
C LEU A 141 2.26 -14.28 3.42
N LYS A 142 2.55 -13.12 2.84
CA LYS A 142 2.54 -12.88 1.39
C LYS A 142 3.89 -13.14 0.72
N TYR A 143 4.98 -12.84 1.42
CA TYR A 143 6.34 -12.91 0.89
C TYR A 143 7.19 -13.84 1.75
N LYS A 144 8.06 -14.61 1.09
CA LYS A 144 9.16 -15.31 1.74
C LYS A 144 10.38 -14.41 1.68
N PHE A 145 10.56 -13.60 2.72
CA PHE A 145 11.77 -12.78 2.84
C PHE A 145 12.98 -13.67 3.07
N ASN A 146 14.14 -13.17 2.69
CA ASN A 146 15.46 -13.69 3.09
C ASN A 146 16.05 -12.88 4.23
N ARG A 147 15.47 -11.70 4.50
CA ARG A 147 15.91 -10.77 5.52
C ARG A 147 14.82 -9.77 5.88
N ILE A 148 14.74 -9.44 7.17
CA ILE A 148 13.88 -8.41 7.74
C ILE A 148 14.74 -7.51 8.61
N LEU A 149 14.78 -6.21 8.33
CA LEU A 149 15.48 -5.22 9.15
C LEU A 149 14.49 -4.22 9.74
N THR A 150 14.71 -3.91 11.00
CA THR A 150 14.03 -2.80 11.67
C THR A 150 14.98 -2.14 12.67
N ASP A 151 14.85 -0.83 12.85
CA ASP A 151 15.48 -0.08 13.95
C ASP A 151 14.49 0.19 15.10
N ILE A 152 13.36 -0.51 15.11
CA ILE A 152 12.26 -0.32 16.06
C ILE A 152 12.10 -1.53 16.98
N ASP A 153 12.45 -1.37 18.26
CA ASP A 153 12.49 -2.45 19.25
C ASP A 153 11.14 -3.14 19.51
N ASN A 154 10.04 -2.39 19.58
CA ASN A 154 8.71 -2.98 19.80
C ASN A 154 8.27 -3.83 18.60
N ILE A 155 8.46 -3.32 17.38
CA ILE A 155 8.16 -4.05 16.14
C ILE A 155 9.01 -5.32 16.03
N LEU A 156 10.30 -5.24 16.37
CA LEU A 156 11.16 -6.43 16.39
C LEU A 156 10.60 -7.53 17.31
N LYS A 157 10.15 -7.16 18.51
CA LYS A 157 9.56 -8.11 19.47
C LYS A 157 8.27 -8.71 18.93
N GLU A 158 7.37 -7.88 18.40
CA GLU A 158 6.10 -8.31 17.81
C GLU A 158 6.32 -9.27 16.63
N ILE A 159 7.22 -8.93 15.70
CA ILE A 159 7.57 -9.80 14.56
C ILE A 159 8.16 -11.12 15.05
N LYS A 160 9.06 -11.08 16.03
CA LYS A 160 9.66 -12.30 16.59
C LYS A 160 8.60 -13.22 17.21
N GLU A 161 7.63 -12.67 17.93
CA GLU A 161 6.51 -13.45 18.47
C GLU A 161 5.68 -14.06 17.34
N PHE A 162 5.31 -13.26 16.34
CA PHE A 162 4.55 -13.72 15.18
C PHE A 162 5.25 -14.84 14.40
N ILE A 163 6.57 -14.72 14.17
CA ILE A 163 7.38 -15.74 13.48
C ILE A 163 7.37 -17.05 14.27
N ASN A 164 7.56 -17.00 15.59
CA ASN A 164 7.55 -18.20 16.43
C ASN A 164 6.19 -18.90 16.42
N SER A 165 5.10 -18.15 16.43
CA SER A 165 3.75 -18.71 16.45
C SER A 165 3.32 -19.32 15.11
N ASN A 166 3.82 -18.81 13.97
CA ASN A 166 3.34 -19.20 12.65
C ASN A 166 4.37 -19.95 11.79
N ASN A 167 5.63 -20.00 12.22
CA ASN A 167 6.74 -20.65 11.50
C ASN A 167 6.86 -20.21 10.02
N VAL A 168 6.73 -18.90 9.78
CA VAL A 168 6.69 -18.32 8.42
C VAL A 168 8.07 -18.13 7.79
N ILE A 169 9.11 -17.94 8.61
CA ILE A 169 10.50 -17.63 8.20
C ILE A 169 11.46 -18.04 9.32
N ASP A 170 12.75 -18.19 9.02
CA ASP A 170 13.78 -18.38 10.06
C ASP A 170 14.01 -17.08 10.85
N LEU A 171 14.04 -17.19 12.18
CA LEU A 171 14.37 -16.08 13.07
C LEU A 171 15.76 -15.49 12.80
N SER A 172 16.69 -16.27 12.23
CA SER A 172 18.02 -15.78 11.87
C SER A 172 18.00 -14.67 10.82
N GLU A 173 16.88 -14.55 10.08
CA GLU A 173 16.66 -13.53 9.06
C GLU A 173 16.12 -12.21 9.63
N LEU A 174 15.70 -12.17 10.89
CA LEU A 174 15.22 -10.97 11.58
C LEU A 174 16.36 -10.25 12.30
N ILE A 175 16.62 -9.00 11.89
CA ILE A 175 17.76 -8.21 12.35
C ILE A 175 17.30 -6.88 12.97
N LEU A 176 17.75 -6.62 14.20
CA LEU A 176 17.67 -5.30 14.81
C LEU A 176 18.86 -4.45 14.33
N TYR A 177 18.57 -3.40 13.57
CA TYR A 177 19.56 -2.42 13.16
C TYR A 177 19.75 -1.36 14.24
N ASN A 178 21.00 -1.09 14.63
CA ASN A 178 21.33 -0.21 15.74
C ASN A 178 22.67 0.52 15.58
N ASP A 179 23.01 0.92 14.34
CA ASP A 179 24.16 1.77 14.11
C ASP A 179 23.92 3.17 14.70
N LEU A 180 24.91 3.67 15.46
CA LEU A 180 24.82 4.96 16.16
C LEU A 180 25.07 6.17 15.25
N MET A 181 25.70 5.97 14.09
CA MET A 181 26.13 7.04 13.18
C MET A 181 25.18 7.21 12.00
N VAL A 182 24.60 6.11 11.51
CA VAL A 182 23.71 6.12 10.34
C VAL A 182 22.41 5.42 10.71
N SER A 183 21.27 6.08 10.55
CA SER A 183 19.96 5.44 10.76
C SER A 183 19.62 4.48 9.63
N LEU A 184 18.78 3.47 9.90
CA LEU A 184 18.33 2.51 8.87
C LEU A 184 17.62 3.24 7.71
N SER A 185 16.81 4.25 8.04
CA SER A 185 16.14 5.12 7.08
C SER A 185 17.13 5.84 6.14
N THR A 186 18.27 6.30 6.67
CA THR A 186 19.32 6.95 5.86
C THR A 186 20.09 5.93 5.02
N LEU A 187 20.43 4.77 5.60
CA LEU A 187 21.13 3.68 4.90
C LEU A 187 20.38 3.24 3.64
N TYR A 188 19.06 3.10 3.72
CA TYR A 188 18.19 2.73 2.60
C TYR A 188 17.70 3.92 1.77
N SER A 189 18.12 5.15 2.11
CA SER A 189 17.70 6.38 1.43
C SER A 189 16.18 6.48 1.32
N VAL A 190 15.45 6.12 2.38
CA VAL A 190 13.99 5.94 2.36
C VAL A 190 13.27 7.16 1.81
N SER A 191 13.66 8.37 2.21
CA SER A 191 13.08 9.61 1.68
C SER A 191 13.26 9.78 0.18
N ALA A 192 14.43 9.41 -0.37
CA ALA A 192 14.67 9.45 -1.81
C ALA A 192 13.83 8.38 -2.53
N ARG A 193 13.74 7.17 -1.97
CA ARG A 193 12.92 6.07 -2.52
C ARG A 193 11.43 6.39 -2.56
N LEU A 194 10.89 6.99 -1.49
CA LEU A 194 9.51 7.44 -1.45
C LEU A 194 9.24 8.57 -2.47
N LYS A 195 10.20 9.50 -2.64
CA LYS A 195 10.10 10.56 -3.65
C LYS A 195 10.16 9.99 -5.07
N GLU A 196 11.02 9.01 -5.32
CA GLU A 196 11.12 8.29 -6.59
C GLU A 196 9.82 7.54 -6.90
N ALA A 197 9.30 6.79 -5.93
CA ALA A 197 8.04 6.05 -6.05
C ALA A 197 6.80 6.93 -6.25
N THR A 198 6.87 8.21 -5.84
CA THR A 198 5.82 9.22 -6.08
C THR A 198 6.11 10.15 -7.25
N SER A 199 7.21 9.93 -7.99
CA SER A 199 7.56 10.74 -9.16
C SER A 199 6.44 10.69 -10.20
N LYS A 200 6.10 11.85 -10.78
CA LYS A 200 5.14 11.90 -11.89
C LYS A 200 5.66 11.18 -13.14
N VAL A 201 6.95 11.31 -13.43
CA VAL A 201 7.59 10.75 -14.62
C VAL A 201 8.37 9.49 -14.25
N ILE A 202 8.15 8.40 -14.98
CA ILE A 202 8.83 7.13 -14.81
C ILE A 202 9.42 6.71 -16.15
N TRP A 203 10.73 6.51 -16.18
CA TRP A 203 11.45 6.10 -17.39
C TRP A 203 11.39 4.58 -17.58
N LEU A 204 11.17 4.17 -18.82
CA LEU A 204 11.16 2.79 -19.27
C LEU A 204 12.55 2.38 -19.77
N LYS A 205 12.83 1.08 -19.89
CA LYS A 205 14.11 0.54 -20.36
C LYS A 205 14.37 0.90 -21.82
N SER A 206 13.32 1.06 -22.62
CA SER A 206 13.39 1.58 -23.99
C SER A 206 13.74 3.07 -24.10
N GLY A 207 13.82 3.80 -22.98
CA GLY A 207 13.99 5.25 -22.95
C GLY A 207 12.69 6.02 -23.17
N ALA A 208 11.56 5.35 -23.41
CA ALA A 208 10.24 5.94 -23.29
C ALA A 208 9.96 6.31 -21.82
N ASN A 209 8.87 7.03 -21.56
CA ASN A 209 8.43 7.31 -20.19
C ASN A 209 6.92 7.27 -20.07
N ILE A 210 6.45 7.02 -18.86
CA ILE A 210 5.05 7.20 -18.48
C ILE A 210 4.92 8.38 -17.52
N VAL A 211 3.83 9.14 -17.65
CA VAL A 211 3.51 10.27 -16.77
C VAL A 211 2.21 9.96 -16.03
N ILE A 212 2.25 9.91 -14.70
CA ILE A 212 1.10 9.58 -13.85
C ILE A 212 0.59 10.83 -13.15
N GLU A 213 -0.69 11.13 -13.33
CA GLU A 213 -1.38 12.25 -12.69
C GLU A 213 -2.66 11.80 -11.95
N GLU A 214 -2.68 11.99 -10.64
CA GLU A 214 -3.85 11.73 -9.81
C GLU A 214 -4.74 12.98 -9.72
N THR A 215 -6.02 12.84 -10.06
CA THR A 215 -7.06 13.87 -9.86
C THR A 215 -8.03 13.44 -8.76
N SER A 216 -9.03 14.28 -8.47
CA SER A 216 -10.07 13.94 -7.49
C SER A 216 -10.98 12.79 -7.92
N ALA A 217 -11.13 12.57 -9.24
CA ALA A 217 -12.09 11.62 -9.80
C ALA A 217 -11.42 10.41 -10.45
N PHE A 218 -10.30 10.62 -11.13
CA PHE A 218 -9.59 9.59 -11.91
C PHE A 218 -8.07 9.79 -11.84
N THR A 219 -7.33 8.71 -12.11
CA THR A 219 -5.91 8.79 -12.41
C THR A 219 -5.71 8.75 -13.92
N VAL A 220 -4.94 9.68 -14.46
CA VAL A 220 -4.60 9.75 -15.89
C VAL A 220 -3.14 9.37 -16.05
N ILE A 221 -2.84 8.53 -17.03
CA ILE A 221 -1.50 8.08 -17.34
C ILE A 221 -1.22 8.27 -18.83
N ASP A 222 -0.13 8.94 -19.16
CA ASP A 222 0.29 9.22 -20.53
C ASP A 222 1.57 8.45 -20.89
N VAL A 223 1.65 7.90 -22.10
CA VAL A 223 2.81 7.12 -22.58
C VAL A 223 3.55 7.87 -23.67
N ASN A 224 4.78 8.29 -23.36
CA ASN A 224 5.64 9.04 -24.28
C ASN A 224 6.76 8.18 -24.86
N SER A 225 6.86 8.12 -26.18
CA SER A 225 7.99 7.48 -26.86
C SER A 225 9.29 8.28 -26.71
N ALA A 226 10.43 7.60 -26.66
CA ALA A 226 11.74 8.24 -26.79
C ALA A 226 11.94 8.84 -28.20
N LYS A 227 12.84 9.81 -28.35
CA LYS A 227 13.29 10.24 -29.68
C LYS A 227 13.94 9.04 -30.39
N LYS A 228 13.44 8.67 -31.58
CA LYS A 228 13.94 7.53 -32.35
C LYS A 228 15.37 7.80 -32.83
N ASP A 229 16.36 7.19 -32.17
CA ASP A 229 17.69 7.02 -32.76
C ASP A 229 17.67 5.80 -33.71
N ASN A 230 18.01 6.06 -34.97
CA ASN A 230 17.74 5.21 -36.16
C ASN A 230 18.39 3.82 -36.20
N LYS A 231 18.93 3.27 -35.09
CA LYS A 231 19.65 2.00 -35.13
C LYS A 231 19.02 0.85 -34.37
N LYS A 232 18.13 1.09 -33.38
CA LYS A 232 17.39 0.03 -32.63
C LYS A 232 16.11 0.55 -31.94
N SER A 233 15.21 1.21 -32.65
CA SER A 233 13.95 1.68 -32.03
C SER A 233 12.92 0.55 -31.92
N ASN A 234 12.41 0.29 -30.71
CA ASN A 234 11.24 -0.58 -30.49
C ASN A 234 10.03 -0.05 -31.29
N SER A 235 9.12 -0.93 -31.70
CA SER A 235 7.83 -0.52 -32.27
C SER A 235 6.96 0.14 -31.21
N PHE A 236 5.96 0.93 -31.63
CA PHE A 236 5.03 1.56 -30.68
C PHE A 236 4.23 0.52 -29.88
N LEU A 237 3.84 -0.60 -30.49
CA LEU A 237 3.21 -1.70 -29.76
C LEU A 237 4.11 -2.26 -28.65
N GLU A 238 5.40 -2.47 -28.92
CA GLU A 238 6.34 -2.98 -27.91
C GLU A 238 6.57 -1.97 -26.79
N ILE A 239 6.64 -0.66 -27.12
CA ILE A 239 6.69 0.41 -26.10
C ILE A 239 5.41 0.42 -25.26
N ASN A 240 4.24 0.28 -25.87
CA ASN A 240 2.96 0.28 -25.14
C ASN A 240 2.83 -0.96 -24.23
N LYS A 241 3.32 -2.14 -24.64
CA LYS A 241 3.37 -3.33 -23.76
C LYS A 241 4.32 -3.13 -22.58
N GLU A 242 5.51 -2.58 -22.83
CA GLU A 242 6.46 -2.23 -21.76
C GLU A 242 5.84 -1.21 -20.78
N ALA A 243 5.22 -0.16 -21.32
CA ALA A 243 4.51 0.84 -20.54
C ALA A 243 3.37 0.22 -19.73
N ALA A 244 2.55 -0.66 -20.33
CA ALA A 244 1.49 -1.37 -19.63
C ALA A 244 2.03 -2.15 -18.43
N ALA A 245 3.08 -2.96 -18.63
CA ALA A 245 3.69 -3.71 -17.54
C ALA A 245 4.16 -2.80 -16.38
N GLU A 246 4.81 -1.68 -16.70
CA GLU A 246 5.25 -0.71 -15.69
C GLU A 246 4.06 0.02 -15.03
N ILE A 247 3.01 0.35 -15.78
CA ILE A 247 1.79 0.97 -15.23
C ILE A 247 1.13 0.05 -14.20
N PHE A 248 0.95 -1.23 -14.51
CA PHE A 248 0.37 -2.18 -13.56
C PHE A 248 1.28 -2.38 -12.33
N ARG A 249 2.61 -2.33 -12.49
CA ARG A 249 3.54 -2.32 -11.37
C ARG A 249 3.37 -1.07 -10.49
N GLN A 250 3.28 0.11 -11.09
CA GLN A 250 3.05 1.39 -10.40
C GLN A 250 1.68 1.46 -9.73
N MET A 251 0.64 0.88 -10.34
CA MET A 251 -0.69 0.76 -9.73
C MET A 251 -0.61 0.03 -8.40
N ASN A 252 0.11 -1.10 -8.33
CA ASN A 252 0.34 -1.79 -7.06
C ASN A 252 1.20 -0.97 -6.11
N LEU A 253 2.37 -0.51 -6.55
CA LEU A 253 3.34 0.21 -5.72
C LEU A 253 2.77 1.47 -5.06
N ARG A 254 1.96 2.23 -5.81
CA ARG A 254 1.34 3.48 -5.34
C ARG A 254 -0.07 3.29 -4.81
N ASN A 255 -0.59 2.07 -4.90
CA ASN A 255 -1.97 1.73 -4.58
C ASN A 255 -3.01 2.60 -5.34
N LEU A 256 -2.80 2.83 -6.63
CA LEU A 256 -3.70 3.60 -7.50
C LEU A 256 -5.02 2.84 -7.70
N SER A 257 -6.15 3.45 -7.39
CA SER A 257 -7.46 2.78 -7.43
C SER A 257 -8.57 3.70 -7.96
N GLY A 258 -9.74 3.12 -8.21
CA GLY A 258 -10.85 3.79 -8.87
C GLY A 258 -10.74 3.70 -10.39
N ILE A 259 -11.07 4.79 -11.07
CA ILE A 259 -10.98 4.89 -12.53
C ILE A 259 -9.57 5.33 -12.91
N ILE A 260 -8.95 4.58 -13.81
CA ILE A 260 -7.62 4.84 -14.35
C ILE A 260 -7.74 4.90 -15.88
N LEU A 261 -7.30 6.00 -16.46
CA LEU A 261 -7.32 6.25 -17.90
C LEU A 261 -5.88 6.27 -18.41
N ILE A 262 -5.59 5.50 -19.45
CA ILE A 262 -4.24 5.41 -20.03
C ILE A 262 -4.27 5.85 -21.48
N ASP A 263 -3.53 6.90 -21.80
CA ASP A 263 -3.31 7.38 -23.17
C ASP A 263 -2.04 6.72 -23.72
N PHE A 264 -2.24 5.71 -24.56
CA PHE A 264 -1.15 4.97 -25.19
C PHE A 264 -0.70 5.65 -26.49
N ILE A 265 0.52 5.34 -26.94
CA ILE A 265 0.96 5.79 -28.26
C ILE A 265 0.02 5.20 -29.31
N ASN A 266 -0.41 6.03 -30.27
CA ASN A 266 -1.30 5.59 -31.35
C ASN A 266 -0.77 4.35 -32.09
N LEU A 267 -1.67 3.39 -32.28
CA LEU A 267 -1.42 2.11 -32.94
C LEU A 267 -2.31 1.94 -34.17
N GLU A 268 -1.98 0.95 -35.00
CA GLU A 268 -2.91 0.48 -36.03
C GLU A 268 -4.07 -0.30 -35.39
N ARG A 269 -5.22 -0.36 -36.06
CA ARG A 269 -6.46 -0.96 -35.51
C ARG A 269 -6.28 -2.40 -35.01
N GLU A 270 -5.48 -3.20 -35.71
CA GLU A 270 -5.23 -4.60 -35.38
C GLU A 270 -4.36 -4.75 -34.11
N GLU A 271 -3.45 -3.80 -33.88
CA GLU A 271 -2.53 -3.80 -32.74
C GLU A 271 -3.23 -3.44 -31.42
N TYR A 272 -4.30 -2.64 -31.46
CA TYR A 272 -5.12 -2.36 -30.27
C TYR A 272 -5.73 -3.63 -29.66
N LYS A 273 -6.07 -4.63 -30.49
CA LYS A 273 -6.54 -5.92 -29.97
C LYS A 273 -5.46 -6.65 -29.18
N ILE A 274 -4.22 -6.64 -29.69
CA ILE A 274 -3.07 -7.25 -29.02
C ILE A 274 -2.78 -6.52 -27.70
N LEU A 275 -2.85 -5.19 -27.70
CA LEU A 275 -2.69 -4.40 -26.49
C LEU A 275 -3.79 -4.69 -25.46
N MET A 276 -5.05 -4.78 -25.90
CA MET A 276 -6.19 -5.12 -25.03
C MET A 276 -6.01 -6.50 -24.37
N ASP A 277 -5.54 -7.50 -25.12
CA ASP A 277 -5.25 -8.83 -24.58
C ASP A 277 -4.12 -8.78 -23.53
N GLU A 278 -3.07 -8.00 -23.79
CA GLU A 278 -1.98 -7.78 -22.83
C GLU A 278 -2.48 -7.13 -21.53
N LEU A 279 -3.26 -6.05 -21.63
CA LEU A 279 -3.85 -5.37 -20.47
C LEU A 279 -4.72 -6.32 -19.65
N ASN A 280 -5.53 -7.16 -20.30
CA ASN A 280 -6.36 -8.16 -19.62
C ASN A 280 -5.53 -9.23 -18.91
N ASN A 281 -4.39 -9.63 -19.49
CA ASN A 281 -3.48 -10.58 -18.84
C ASN A 281 -2.81 -9.96 -17.62
N LEU A 282 -2.33 -8.73 -17.73
CA LEU A 282 -1.76 -7.97 -16.62
C LEU A 282 -2.78 -7.71 -15.51
N ALA A 283 -4.04 -7.44 -15.85
CA ALA A 283 -5.12 -7.22 -14.87
C ALA A 283 -5.39 -8.46 -14.00
N LYS A 284 -5.23 -9.68 -14.55
CA LYS A 284 -5.42 -10.94 -13.81
C LYS A 284 -4.32 -11.20 -12.77
N THR A 285 -3.15 -10.61 -12.92
CA THR A 285 -2.03 -10.78 -11.98
C THR A 285 -2.08 -9.79 -10.82
N GLN A 286 -3.04 -8.85 -10.83
CA GLN A 286 -3.13 -7.81 -9.82
C GLN A 286 -3.67 -8.33 -8.49
N LYS A 287 -3.11 -7.80 -7.39
CA LYS A 287 -3.53 -8.15 -6.02
C LYS A 287 -4.96 -7.70 -5.74
N SER A 288 -5.30 -6.48 -6.16
CA SER A 288 -6.66 -5.93 -6.04
C SER A 288 -7.44 -6.22 -7.31
N PHE A 289 -8.74 -6.48 -7.16
CA PHE A 289 -9.64 -6.70 -8.29
C PHE A 289 -9.52 -5.54 -9.30
N THR A 290 -9.05 -5.89 -10.49
CA THR A 290 -8.75 -4.93 -11.57
C THR A 290 -9.42 -5.43 -12.83
N LYS A 291 -10.16 -4.54 -13.50
CA LYS A 291 -10.88 -4.83 -14.73
C LYS A 291 -10.51 -3.80 -15.78
N VAL A 292 -10.01 -4.28 -16.91
CA VAL A 292 -9.91 -3.49 -18.14
C VAL A 292 -11.31 -3.43 -18.73
N VAL A 293 -11.82 -2.22 -18.94
CA VAL A 293 -13.19 -1.98 -19.41
C VAL A 293 -13.21 -2.03 -20.93
N ASP A 294 -12.51 -1.11 -21.57
CA ASP A 294 -12.39 -1.01 -23.02
C ASP A 294 -11.18 -0.14 -23.42
N ILE A 295 -10.87 -0.09 -24.72
CA ILE A 295 -10.08 0.97 -25.32
C ILE A 295 -11.02 1.80 -26.19
N THR A 296 -11.19 3.07 -25.84
CA THR A 296 -12.09 3.98 -26.54
C THR A 296 -11.66 4.20 -28.00
N ALA A 297 -12.57 4.74 -28.82
CA ALA A 297 -12.25 5.12 -30.20
C ALA A 297 -11.15 6.20 -30.30
N LEU A 298 -10.85 6.91 -29.20
CA LEU A 298 -9.76 7.87 -29.11
C LEU A 298 -8.41 7.23 -28.70
N GLY A 299 -8.36 5.91 -28.50
CA GLY A 299 -7.14 5.21 -28.08
C GLY A 299 -6.89 5.19 -26.58
N ILE A 300 -7.80 5.75 -25.77
CA ILE A 300 -7.68 5.77 -24.30
C ILE A 300 -8.16 4.43 -23.73
N ALA A 301 -7.29 3.74 -22.99
CA ALA A 301 -7.66 2.54 -22.26
C ALA A 301 -8.31 2.89 -20.90
N GLU A 302 -9.42 2.24 -20.59
CA GLU A 302 -10.19 2.45 -19.38
C GLU A 302 -10.02 1.26 -18.43
N ILE A 303 -9.58 1.53 -17.20
CA ILE A 303 -9.39 0.52 -16.17
C ILE A 303 -10.17 0.91 -14.91
N THR A 304 -10.81 -0.07 -14.29
CA THR A 304 -11.37 0.06 -12.94
C THR A 304 -10.60 -0.84 -11.98
N ARG A 305 -10.13 -0.27 -10.87
CA ARG A 305 -9.45 -1.02 -9.81
C ARG A 305 -10.13 -0.77 -8.48
N LYS A 306 -10.45 -1.84 -7.76
CA LYS A 306 -11.10 -1.76 -6.44
C LYS A 306 -10.26 -0.90 -5.49
N LYS A 307 -10.93 0.01 -4.78
CA LYS A 307 -10.28 0.88 -3.79
C LYS A 307 -10.04 0.12 -2.50
N GLU A 308 -8.77 -0.12 -2.21
CA GLU A 308 -8.27 -0.77 -1.00
C GLU A 308 -7.15 0.11 -0.45
N GLY A 309 -7.07 0.32 0.86
CA GLY A 309 -6.01 1.14 1.46
C GLY A 309 -5.99 2.62 1.05
N ILE A 310 -4.83 3.25 1.28
CA ILE A 310 -4.53 4.67 1.02
C ILE A 310 -3.51 4.73 -0.12
N THR A 311 -3.56 5.74 -0.98
CA THR A 311 -2.54 5.89 -2.04
C THR A 311 -1.22 6.33 -1.43
N LEU A 312 -0.10 5.95 -2.05
CA LEU A 312 1.23 6.36 -1.62
C LEU A 312 1.37 7.90 -1.59
N SER A 313 0.79 8.58 -2.58
CA SER A 313 0.81 10.04 -2.67
C SER A 313 0.09 10.73 -1.50
N ASP A 314 -0.99 10.14 -0.98
CA ASP A 314 -1.72 10.68 0.17
C ASP A 314 -0.94 10.55 1.48
N ILE A 315 0.02 9.62 1.54
CA ILE A 315 0.83 9.32 2.72
C ILE A 315 2.11 10.16 2.75
N VAL A 316 2.74 10.36 1.58
CA VAL A 316 4.03 11.07 1.46
C VAL A 316 3.87 12.60 1.44
N LYS A 317 2.67 13.13 1.14
CA LYS A 317 2.37 14.58 1.06
C LYS A 317 1.82 15.16 2.35
#